data_AF-L7LHH8-F1
#
_entry.id   AF-L7LHH8-F1
#
_cell.length_a   1.000
_cell.length_b   1.000
_cell.length_c   1.000
_cell.angle_alpha   90.00
_cell.angle_beta   90.00
_cell.angle_gamma   90.00
#
_symmetry.space_group_name_H-M   'P 1'
#
loop_
_entity.id
_entity.type
_entity.pdbx_description
1 polymer ?
#
loop_
_entity_poly.entity_id
_entity_poly.type
_entity_poly.pdbx_seq_one_letter_code
_entity_poly.pdbx_strand_id
1 'polypeptide(L)' 'MTRKRSSKPCLGCSRHTKSVTRYCADCRPAAHHPYVQKVDGLITFAGLTLTTDQARHLADAIHDTIEEETP' A
#
# COMPACT_ATOMS: atom_id res chain seq x y z
N MET A 1 12.08 12.13 -4.94
CA MET A 1 11.53 11.89 -6.29
C MET A 1 10.37 10.89 -6.20
N THR A 2 9.13 11.32 -6.48
CA THR A 2 7.95 10.44 -6.48
C THR A 2 7.93 9.65 -7.80
N ARG A 3 8.33 8.36 -7.78
CA ARG A 3 8.28 7.51 -8.98
C ARG A 3 6.84 7.49 -9.52
N LYS A 4 6.60 8.12 -10.68
CA LYS A 4 5.30 8.04 -11.38
C LYS A 4 5.04 6.57 -11.74
N ARG A 5 4.16 5.91 -10.99
CA ARG A 5 3.79 4.51 -11.25
C ARG A 5 2.98 4.44 -12.55
N SER A 6 3.39 3.58 -13.47
CA SER A 6 2.61 3.27 -14.66
C SER A 6 1.31 2.58 -14.26
N SER A 7 0.22 3.00 -14.90
CA SER A 7 -1.09 2.37 -14.73
C SER A 7 -1.07 0.98 -15.39
N LYS A 8 -1.57 -0.04 -14.70
CA LYS A 8 -1.67 -1.43 -15.20
C LYS A 8 -3.11 -1.93 -15.09
N PRO A 9 -3.55 -2.86 -15.94
CA PRO A 9 -4.87 -3.46 -15.80
C PRO A 9 -4.97 -4.28 -14.51
N CYS A 10 -6.11 -4.15 -13.83
CA CYS A 10 -6.46 -4.92 -12.64
C CYS A 10 -6.61 -6.40 -12.97
N LEU A 11 -6.08 -7.30 -12.14
CA LEU A 11 -6.20 -8.74 -12.33
C LEU A 11 -7.63 -9.28 -12.11
N GLY A 12 -8.48 -8.58 -11.36
CA GLY A 12 -9.85 -9.02 -11.08
C GLY A 12 -10.93 -8.47 -12.03
N CYS A 13 -10.79 -7.22 -12.49
CA CYS A 13 -11.82 -6.56 -13.32
C CYS A 13 -11.26 -5.81 -14.53
N SER A 14 -9.97 -5.94 -14.84
CA SER A 14 -9.29 -5.27 -15.96
C SER A 14 -9.28 -3.73 -15.94
N ARG A 15 -9.95 -3.07 -14.98
CA ARG A 15 -9.85 -1.62 -14.77
C ARG A 15 -8.42 -1.18 -14.49
N HIS A 16 -8.03 -0.03 -15.00
CA HIS A 16 -6.70 0.53 -14.80
C HIS A 16 -6.45 0.87 -13.32
N THR A 17 -5.33 0.41 -12.76
CA THR A 17 -4.91 0.65 -11.38
C THR A 17 -3.44 1.03 -11.30
N LYS A 18 -3.09 1.91 -10.35
CA LYS A 18 -1.70 2.26 -9.99
C LYS A 18 -1.18 1.45 -8.80
N SER A 19 -1.96 0.47 -8.33
CA SER A 19 -1.56 -0.44 -7.27
C SER A 19 -0.37 -1.29 -7.71
N VAL A 20 0.62 -1.44 -6.82
CA VAL A 20 1.77 -2.35 -7.02
C VAL A 20 1.29 -3.78 -7.25
N THR A 21 0.19 -4.13 -6.61
CA THR A 21 -0.36 -5.48 -6.48
C THR A 21 -1.22 -5.86 -7.70
N ARG A 22 -1.39 -4.94 -8.66
CA ARG A 22 -2.26 -5.08 -9.83
C ARG A 22 -3.72 -5.42 -9.49
N TYR A 23 -4.18 -5.14 -8.28
CA TYR A 23 -5.60 -5.18 -7.92
C TYR A 23 -6.10 -3.73 -7.71
N CYS A 24 -7.31 -3.42 -8.18
CA CYS A 24 -7.99 -2.18 -7.80
C CYS A 24 -8.54 -2.30 -6.37
N ALA A 25 -9.03 -1.19 -5.80
CA ALA A 25 -9.57 -1.18 -4.44
C ALA A 25 -10.70 -2.22 -4.25
N ASP A 26 -11.56 -2.39 -5.25
CA ASP A 26 -12.72 -3.30 -5.18
C ASP A 26 -12.35 -4.78 -5.37
N CYS A 27 -11.27 -5.07 -6.12
CA CYS A 27 -10.88 -6.44 -6.46
C CYS A 27 -9.72 -6.96 -5.63
N ARG A 28 -9.24 -6.19 -4.63
CA ARG A 28 -8.14 -6.63 -3.78
C ARG A 28 -8.64 -7.74 -2.85
N PRO A 29 -8.07 -8.96 -2.90
CA PRO A 29 -8.51 -10.03 -2.02
C PRO A 29 -8.05 -9.74 -0.58
N ALA A 30 -8.89 -10.10 0.40
CA ALA A 30 -8.66 -9.80 1.82
C ALA A 30 -7.32 -10.34 2.35
N ALA A 31 -6.87 -11.48 1.83
CA ALA A 31 -5.62 -12.12 2.23
C ALA A 31 -4.36 -11.40 1.74
N HIS A 32 -4.45 -10.51 0.75
CA HIS A 32 -3.23 -10.02 0.11
C HIS A 32 -2.66 -8.75 0.75
N HIS A 33 -3.45 -7.85 1.35
CA HIS A 33 -2.91 -6.63 1.99
C HIS A 33 -3.89 -6.01 2.98
N PRO A 34 -3.41 -5.41 4.08
CA PRO A 34 -4.23 -4.54 4.90
C PRO A 34 -4.79 -3.37 4.06
N TYR A 35 -6.05 -3.01 4.29
CA TYR A 35 -6.68 -1.88 3.63
C TYR A 35 -5.98 -0.58 4.09
N VAL A 36 -5.49 0.20 3.12
CA VAL A 36 -4.84 1.49 3.36
C VAL A 36 -5.66 2.56 2.66
N GLN A 37 -6.25 3.47 3.44
CA GLN A 37 -7.03 4.59 2.95
C GLN A 37 -6.23 5.88 3.12
N LYS A 38 -6.37 6.82 2.18
CA LYS A 38 -5.86 8.18 2.36
C LYS A 38 -7.02 9.16 2.31
N VAL A 39 -7.28 9.88 3.40
CA VAL A 39 -8.32 10.90 3.53
C VAL A 39 -7.68 12.15 4.12
N ASP A 40 -7.90 13.31 3.50
CA ASP A 40 -7.42 14.62 4.00
C ASP A 40 -5.93 14.66 4.37
N GLY A 41 -5.09 13.95 3.60
CA GLY A 41 -3.63 13.92 3.82
C GLY A 41 -3.16 12.91 4.86
N LEU A 42 -4.09 12.29 5.60
CA LEU A 42 -3.83 11.23 6.57
C LEU A 42 -3.97 9.85 5.92
N ILE A 43 -3.16 8.90 6.39
CA ILE A 43 -3.15 7.52 5.93
C ILE A 43 -3.71 6.65 7.05
N THR A 44 -4.83 6.00 6.79
CA THR A 44 -5.47 5.06 7.71
C THR A 44 -5.15 3.63 7.28
N PHE A 45 -4.60 2.85 8.20
CA PHE A 45 -4.18 1.47 7.98
C PHE A 45 -4.45 0.69 9.27
N ALA A 46 -5.17 -0.44 9.20
CA ALA A 46 -5.41 -1.32 10.35
C ALA A 46 -5.92 -0.61 11.63
N GLY A 47 -6.75 0.44 11.48
CA GLY A 47 -7.26 1.25 12.60
C GLY A 47 -6.31 2.35 13.09
N LEU A 48 -5.06 2.37 12.64
CA LEU A 48 -4.13 3.47 12.88
C LEU A 48 -4.35 4.58 11.86
N THR A 49 -4.35 5.82 12.31
CA THR A 49 -4.35 6.99 11.42
C THR A 49 -3.03 7.72 11.58
N LEU A 50 -2.30 7.85 10.48
CA LEU A 50 -0.92 8.32 10.44
C LEU A 50 -0.79 9.52 9.51
N THR A 51 0.12 10.43 9.82
CA THR A 51 0.57 11.42 8.83
C THR A 51 1.35 10.72 7.71
N THR A 52 1.58 11.42 6.59
CA THR A 52 2.37 10.86 5.48
C THR A 52 3.80 10.48 5.93
N ASP A 53 4.41 11.25 6.84
CA ASP A 53 5.77 10.97 7.33
C ASP A 53 5.79 9.79 8.30
N GLN A 54 4.82 9.70 9.21
CA GLN A 54 4.67 8.54 10.10
C GLN A 54 4.44 7.25 9.31
N ALA A 55 3.61 7.29 8.26
CA ALA A 55 3.38 6.14 7.40
C ALA A 55 4.64 5.70 6.63
N ARG A 56 5.54 6.64 6.29
CA ARG A 56 6.83 6.32 5.68
C ARG A 56 7.75 5.63 6.68
N HIS A 57 7.91 6.21 7.87
CA HIS A 57 8.72 5.60 8.94
C HIS A 57 8.22 4.22 9.34
N LEU A 58 6.89 4.01 9.38
CA LEU A 58 6.32 2.69 9.62
C LEU A 58 6.68 1.71 8.49
N ALA A 59 6.61 2.15 7.24
CA ALA A 59 6.98 1.30 6.10
C ALA A 59 8.47 0.91 6.12
N ASP A 60 9.34 1.86 6.50
CA ASP A 60 10.78 1.61 6.66
C ASP A 60 11.03 0.63 7.81
N ALA A 61 10.42 0.83 8.98
CA ALA A 61 10.57 -0.07 10.13
C ALA A 61 10.08 -1.50 9.84
N ILE A 62 8.97 -1.66 9.10
CA ILE A 62 8.50 -2.97 8.63
C ILE A 62 9.55 -3.61 7.72
N HIS A 63 10.17 -2.83 6.83
CA HIS A 63 11.20 -3.32 5.92
C HIS A 63 12.43 -3.80 6.69
N ASP A 64 12.94 -3.00 7.62
CA ASP A 64 14.08 -3.33 8.46
C ASP A 64 13.83 -4.62 9.26
N THR A 65 12.63 -4.78 9.83
CA THR A 65 12.25 -6.00 10.58
C THR A 65 12.26 -7.26 9.71
N ILE A 66 11.84 -7.15 8.44
CA ILE A 66 11.87 -8.28 7.49
C ILE A 66 13.32 -8.64 7.14
N GLU A 67 14.19 -7.65 6.97
CA GLU A 67 15.61 -7.88 6.67
C GLU A 67 16.35 -8.50 7.87
N GLU A 68 16.02 -8.12 9.10
CA GLU A 68 16.59 -8.73 10.31
C GLU A 68 16.24 -10.22 10.48
N GLU A 69 15.05 -10.65 10.03
CA GLU A 69 14.63 -12.07 10.08
C GLU A 69 15.18 -12.92 8.93
N THR A 70 15.82 -12.32 7.92
CA THR A 70 16.36 -13.06 6.77
C THR A 70 17.89 -13.20 6.92
N PRO A 71 18.43 -14.38 7.31
CA PRO A 71 19.87 -14.59 7.49
C PRO A 71 20.68 -14.53 6.18
#